data_AF-A0A9E5FH24-F1
#
_entry.id   AF-A0A9E5FH24-F1
#
_cell.length_a   1.000
_cell.length_b   1.000
_cell.length_c   1.000
_cell.angle_alpha   90.00
_cell.angle_beta   90.00
_cell.angle_gamma   90.00
#
_symmetry.space_group_name_H-M   'P 1'
#
loop_
_entity.id
_entity.type
_entity.pdbx_description
1 polymer ?
#
loop_
_entity_poly.entity_id
_entity_poly.type
_entity_poly.pdbx_seq_one_letter_code
_entity_poly.pdbx_strand_id
1 'polypeptide(L)' 'PRAMIEVVEPKDYTVKVPYGETGRVLLTTLTREFFVPRFPERDEGERETPYERYPWDGVSGVRPFSELAGSTVVGVY' A
#
# COMPACT_ATOMS: atom_id res chain seq x y z
N PRO A 1 -14.52 4.80 -5.63
CA PRO A 1 -13.65 3.74 -5.05
C PRO A 1 -13.88 3.74 -3.54
N ARG A 2 -14.13 2.59 -2.92
CA ARG A 2 -14.22 2.52 -1.44
C ARG A 2 -12.83 2.53 -0.80
N ALA A 3 -11.84 1.98 -1.51
CA ALA A 3 -10.42 1.97 -1.17
C ALA A 3 -9.58 2.22 -2.42
N MET A 4 -8.45 2.91 -2.28
CA MET A 4 -7.45 3.15 -3.32
C MET A 4 -6.08 2.80 -2.75
N ILE A 5 -5.26 2.11 -3.54
CA ILE A 5 -3.90 1.73 -3.16
C ILE A 5 -2.92 2.55 -3.98
N GLU A 6 -1.84 2.98 -3.33
CA GLU A 6 -0.64 3.50 -3.96
C GLU A 6 0.56 2.69 -3.47
N VAL A 7 1.54 2.49 -4.35
CA VAL A 7 2.82 1.89 -3.97
C VAL A 7 3.87 3.00 -4.03
N VAL A 8 4.46 3.32 -2.88
CA VAL A 8 5.27 4.54 -2.70
C VAL A 8 6.64 4.22 -2.11
N GLU A 9 7.55 5.18 -2.24
CA GLU A 9 8.86 5.09 -1.62
C GLU A 9 8.74 5.05 -0.10
N PRO A 10 9.34 4.07 0.61
CA PRO A 10 9.15 3.92 2.06
C PRO A 10 9.62 5.11 2.90
N LYS A 11 10.57 5.90 2.37
CA LYS A 11 11.14 7.08 3.04
C LYS A 11 10.51 8.39 2.59
N ASP A 12 9.73 8.37 1.51
CA ASP A 12 9.02 9.54 0.98
C ASP A 12 7.70 9.10 0.32
N TYR A 13 6.62 9.16 1.09
CA TYR A 13 5.31 8.76 0.61
C TYR A 13 4.74 9.68 -0.48
N THR A 14 5.40 10.77 -0.85
CA THR A 14 4.95 11.63 -1.96
C THR A 14 5.34 11.07 -3.33
N VAL A 15 6.27 10.13 -3.36
CA VAL A 15 6.82 9.53 -4.58
C VAL A 15 6.26 8.13 -4.79
N LYS A 16 5.57 7.91 -5.91
CA LYS A 16 5.18 6.56 -6.35
C LYS A 16 6.38 5.86 -6.97
N VAL A 17 6.55 4.58 -6.65
CA VAL A 17 7.57 3.76 -7.32
C VAL A 17 7.15 3.52 -8.79
N PRO A 18 8.09 3.24 -9.71
CA PRO A 18 7.76 2.82 -11.07
C PRO A 18 6.93 1.53 -11.12
N TYR A 19 6.28 1.25 -12.26
CA TYR A 19 5.60 -0.04 -12.45
C TYR A 19 6.62 -1.19 -12.42
N GLY A 20 6.26 -2.28 -11.74
CA GLY A 20 7.12 -3.45 -11.51
C GLY A 20 8.11 -3.29 -10.36
N GLU A 21 8.26 -2.09 -9.78
CA GLU A 21 9.14 -1.85 -8.64
C GLU A 21 8.42 -2.07 -7.31
N THR A 22 9.18 -2.46 -6.29
CA THR A 22 8.68 -2.68 -4.93
C THR A 22 8.63 -1.36 -4.15
N GLY A 23 7.52 -1.11 -3.48
CA GLY A 23 7.40 -0.03 -2.51
C GLY A 23 6.44 -0.36 -1.39
N ARG A 24 6.25 0.59 -0.47
CA ARG A 24 5.31 0.45 0.64
C ARG A 24 3.89 0.70 0.16
N VAL A 25 2.95 -0.11 0.65
CA VAL A 25 1.52 0.03 0.34
C VAL A 25 0.93 1.19 1.15
N LEU A 26 0.26 2.11 0.45
CA LEU A 26 -0.47 3.24 1.00
C LEU A 26 -1.96 3.09 0.69
N LEU A 27 -2.79 2.95 1.74
CA LEU A 27 -4.23 2.77 1.61
C LEU A 27 -4.97 4.09 1.85
N THR A 28 -5.84 4.47 0.92
CA THR A 28 -6.84 5.51 1.14
C THR A 28 -8.23 4.92 1.12
N THR A 29 -8.93 4.98 2.24
CA THR A 29 -10.34 4.58 2.35
C THR A 29 -11.23 5.81 2.33
N LEU A 30 -12.21 5.83 1.43
CA LEU A 30 -13.18 6.91 1.31
C LEU A 30 -14.57 6.33 1.09
N THR A 31 -15.39 6.40 2.13
CA THR A 31 -16.83 6.13 2.09
C THR A 31 -17.60 7.35 2.62
N ARG A 32 -18.93 7.28 2.62
CA ARG A 32 -19.76 8.37 3.15
C ARG A 32 -19.60 8.53 4.67
N GLU A 33 -19.30 7.44 5.36
CA GLU A 33 -19.25 7.34 6.82
C GLU A 33 -17.81 7.36 7.37
N PHE A 34 -16.80 7.15 6.51
CA PHE A 34 -15.43 6.93 6.95
C PHE A 34 -14.40 7.44 5.96
N PHE A 35 -13.40 8.15 6.47
CA PHE A 35 -12.29 8.67 5.67
C PHE A 35 -10.97 8.44 6.38
N VAL A 36 -10.09 7.68 5.73
CA VAL A 36 -8.71 7.46 6.15
C VAL A 36 -7.80 7.69 4.95
N PRO A 37 -7.12 8.85 4.89
CA PRO A 37 -6.20 9.15 3.79
C PRO A 37 -4.82 8.53 4.03
N ARG A 38 -4.24 8.01 2.94
CA ARG A 38 -2.79 7.73 2.84
C ARG A 38 -2.21 6.95 4.03
N PHE A 39 -2.95 5.97 4.51
CA PHE A 39 -2.54 5.14 5.64
C PHE A 39 -1.41 4.21 5.21
N PRO A 40 -0.22 4.28 5.83
CA PRO A 40 0.89 3.41 5.50
C PRO A 40 0.67 2.03 6.09
N GLU A 41 0.35 1.07 5.22
CA GLU A 41 0.14 -0.32 5.62
C GLU A 41 1.44 -0.96 6.11
N ARG A 42 1.31 -2.15 6.69
CA ARG A 42 2.47 -2.97 7.13
C ARG A 42 2.97 -3.91 6.04
N ASP A 43 2.55 -3.65 4.80
CA ASP A 43 2.87 -4.46 3.63
C ASP A 43 3.65 -3.64 2.60
N GLU A 44 4.48 -4.35 1.84
CA GLU A 44 5.14 -3.89 0.61
C GLU A 44 4.73 -4.81 -0.55
N GLY A 45 4.87 -4.33 -1.78
CA GLY A 45 4.58 -5.10 -2.98
C GLY A 45 4.97 -4.36 -4.26
N GLU A 46 4.86 -5.03 -5.40
CA GLU A 46 5.17 -4.44 -6.70
C GLU A 46 4.00 -3.62 -7.24
N ARG A 47 4.29 -2.45 -7.81
CA ARG A 47 3.26 -1.61 -8.43
C ARG A 47 2.84 -2.18 -9.79
N GLU A 48 1.57 -2.52 -9.94
CA GLU A 48 1.02 -3.08 -11.17
C GLU A 48 0.26 -2.04 -12.00
N THR A 49 0.22 -2.25 -13.32
CA THR A 49 -0.52 -1.38 -14.23
C THR A 49 -2.04 -1.47 -13.97
N PRO A 50 -2.80 -0.39 -14.22
CA PRO A 50 -4.25 -0.42 -14.09
C PRO A 50 -4.94 -1.45 -14.98
N TYR A 51 -6.08 -1.94 -14.51
CA TYR A 51 -6.97 -2.82 -15.29
C TYR A 51 -8.12 -2.01 -15.90
N GLU A 52 -8.58 -2.36 -17.10
CA GLU A 52 -9.57 -1.58 -17.86
C GLU A 52 -10.84 -1.25 -17.05
N ARG A 53 -11.34 -2.22 -16.27
CA ARG A 53 -12.54 -2.02 -15.42
C ARG A 53 -12.28 -1.19 -14.17
N TYR A 54 -11.04 -1.13 -13.72
CA TYR A 54 -10.62 -0.48 -12.47
C TYR A 54 -9.34 0.31 -12.75
N PRO A 55 -9.45 1.58 -13.18
CA PRO A 55 -8.34 2.36 -13.75
C PRO A 55 -7.32 2.85 -12.69
N TRP A 56 -7.23 2.16 -11.56
CA TRP A 56 -6.24 2.41 -10.52
C TRP A 56 -5.12 1.40 -10.63
N ASP A 57 -3.92 1.79 -10.18
CA ASP A 57 -2.77 0.89 -10.09
C ASP A 57 -3.11 -0.32 -9.20
N GLY A 58 -2.59 -1.48 -9.59
CA GLY A 58 -2.66 -2.68 -8.77
C GLY A 58 -1.44 -2.82 -7.87
N VAL A 59 -1.48 -3.85 -7.04
CA VAL A 59 -0.31 -4.32 -6.29
C VAL A 59 -0.23 -5.84 -6.40
N SER A 60 0.96 -6.37 -6.65
CA SER A 60 1.26 -7.80 -6.66
C SER A 60 2.35 -8.12 -5.62
N GLY A 61 2.65 -9.42 -5.44
CA GLY A 61 3.72 -9.90 -4.55
C GLY A 61 3.71 -9.38 -3.11
N VAL A 62 2.51 -9.08 -2.59
CA VAL A 62 2.29 -8.49 -1.26
C VAL A 62 2.97 -9.33 -0.18
N ARG A 63 3.77 -8.67 0.63
CA ARG A 63 4.57 -9.28 1.71
C ARG A 63 4.77 -8.30 2.86
N PRO A 64 5.13 -8.77 4.07
CA PRO A 64 5.38 -7.89 5.20
C PRO A 64 6.45 -6.85 4.87
N PHE A 65 6.20 -5.60 5.25
CA PHE A 65 7.13 -4.50 5.03
C PHE A 65 8.43 -4.75 5.79
N SER A 66 9.51 -4.90 5.03
CA SER A 66 10.81 -5.40 5.50
C SER A 66 11.42 -4.57 6.63
N GLU A 67 11.22 -3.24 6.65
CA GLU A 67 11.73 -2.37 7.72
C GLU A 67 10.99 -2.55 9.06
N LEU A 68 9.76 -3.10 9.06
CA LEU A 68 9.00 -3.40 10.28
C LEU A 68 9.25 -4.83 10.80
N ALA A 69 9.91 -5.69 10.02
CA ALA A 69 10.15 -7.09 10.36
C ALA A 69 11.12 -7.30 11.54
N GLY A 70 11.75 -6.24 12.05
CA GLY A 70 12.71 -6.29 13.15
C GLY A 70 12.11 -6.48 14.55
N SER A 71 10.80 -6.30 14.74
CA SER A 71 10.16 -6.51 16.04
C SER A 71 9.00 -7.50 15.93
N THR A 72 9.23 -8.76 16.31
CA THR A 72 8.15 -9.71 16.61
C THR A 72 7.29 -9.12 17.72
N VAL A 73 6.17 -8.47 17.37
CA VAL A 73 5.16 -8.11 18.37
C VAL A 73 4.32 -9.36 18.61
N VAL A 74 4.66 -10.12 19.66
CA VAL A 74 3.77 -11.14 20.20
C VAL A 74 2.67 -10.43 20.96
N GLY A 75 1.54 -10.17 20.30
CA GLY A 75 0.30 -9.82 20.98
C GLY A 75 -0.39 -11.11 21.42
N VAL A 76 -0.47 -11.35 22.74
CA VAL A 76 -1.41 -12.32 23.31
C VAL A 76 -2.73 -11.56 23.52
N TYR A 77 -3.80 -12.01 22.86
CA TYR A 77 -5.16 -11.58 23.15
C TYR A 77 -5.70 -12.33 24.38
#